data_AF-A0A519KUG8-F1
#
_entry.id   AF-A0A519KUG8-F1
#
_cell.length_a   1.000
_cell.length_b   1.000
_cell.length_c   1.000
_cell.angle_alpha   90.00
_cell.angle_beta   90.00
_cell.angle_gamma   90.00
#
_symmetry.space_group_name_H-M   'P 1'
#
loop_
_entity.id
_entity.type
_entity.pdbx_description
1 polymer ?
#
loop_
_entity_poly.entity_id
_entity_poly.type
_entity_poly.pdbx_seq_one_letter_code
_entity_poly.pdbx_strand_id
1 'polypeptide(L)' 'WLGFGGAPFAPEVFPPERFEKPEPGKLVLFPSYLWHGTVPFTGDRPRLTVAFDVVPA' A
#
# COMPACT_ATOMS: atom_id res chain seq x y z
N TRP A 1 7.34 -1.56 0.79
CA TRP A 1 6.35 -1.40 1.87
C TRP A 1 5.09 -0.79 1.29
N LEU A 2 3.93 -1.32 1.68
CA LEU A 2 2.62 -0.71 1.45
C LEU A 2 2.28 0.11 2.69
N GLY A 3 2.22 1.44 2.55
CA GLY A 3 1.87 2.35 3.63
C GLY A 3 0.35 2.62 3.63
N PHE A 4 -0.22 2.77 4.83
CA PHE A 4 -1.63 3.00 5.08
C PHE A 4 -1.82 4.25 5.95
N GLY A 5 -2.88 5.02 5.68
CA GLY A 5 -3.30 6.17 6.50
C GLY A 5 -2.61 7.49 6.16
N GLY A 6 -1.64 7.51 5.24
CA GLY A 6 -1.02 8.76 4.80
C GLY A 6 -1.95 9.57 3.90
N ALA A 7 -1.90 10.90 3.93
CA ALA A 7 -2.74 11.77 3.12
C ALA A 7 -1.89 12.79 2.34
N PRO A 8 -1.18 12.37 1.28
CA PRO A 8 -0.23 13.23 0.56
C PRO A 8 -0.88 14.37 -0.23
N PHE A 9 -2.20 14.31 -0.45
CA PHE A 9 -2.96 15.28 -1.22
C PHE A 9 -4.02 16.03 -0.39
N ALA A 10 -4.02 15.86 0.94
CA ALA A 10 -4.88 16.63 1.83
C ALA A 10 -4.27 18.01 2.12
N PRO A 11 -5.07 18.99 2.59
CA PRO A 11 -4.56 20.31 2.98
C PRO A 11 -3.44 20.23 4.03
N GLU A 12 -3.53 19.25 4.92
CA GLU A 12 -2.47 18.84 5.84
C GLU A 12 -1.94 17.48 5.41
N VAL A 13 -0.63 17.37 5.23
CA VAL A 13 0.03 16.14 4.77
C VAL A 13 0.33 15.25 5.97
N PHE A 14 -0.33 14.09 6.01
CA PHE A 14 -0.07 13.07 7.03
C PHE A 14 0.80 11.94 6.47
N PRO A 15 1.85 11.49 7.19
CA PRO A 15 2.60 10.31 6.81
C PRO A 15 1.76 9.04 7.04
N PRO A 16 2.07 7.92 6.36
CA PRO A 16 1.45 6.64 6.68
C PRO A 16 1.76 6.20 8.11
N GLU A 17 0.76 5.70 8.82
CA GLU A 17 0.87 5.24 10.21
C GLU A 17 1.17 3.74 10.31
N ARG A 18 0.75 2.97 9.30
CA ARG A 18 0.97 1.52 9.24
C ARG A 18 1.68 1.14 7.95
N PHE A 19 2.69 0.29 8.07
CA PHE A 19 3.43 -0.24 6.93
C PHE A 19 3.33 -1.75 6.89
N GLU A 20 3.03 -2.27 5.71
CA GLU A 20 3.02 -3.69 5.46
C GLU A 20 4.19 -4.10 4.57
N LYS A 21 4.96 -5.10 5.04
CA LYS A 21 6.12 -5.62 4.31
C LYS A 21 5.65 -6.55 3.20
N PRO A 22 6.06 -6.32 1.93
CA PRO A 22 5.78 -7.25 0.84
C PRO A 22 6.60 -8.53 1.01
N GLU A 23 5.94 -9.67 0.86
CA GLU A 23 6.55 -11.00 0.91
C GLU A 23 5.94 -11.84 -0.23
N PRO A 24 6.72 -12.73 -0.89
CA PRO A 24 6.17 -13.60 -1.93
C PRO A 24 4.95 -14.39 -1.44
N GLY A 25 3.85 -14.34 -2.19
CA GLY A 25 2.60 -15.03 -1.84
C GLY A 25 1.71 -14.32 -0.81
N LYS A 26 2.14 -13.18 -0.26
CA LYS A 26 1.34 -12.43 0.72
C LYS A 26 0.20 -11.66 0.06
N LEU A 27 -1.03 -11.95 0.50
CA LEU A 27 -2.23 -11.19 0.14
C LEU A 27 -2.53 -10.16 1.23
N VAL A 28 -2.78 -8.91 0.83
CA VAL A 28 -3.17 -7.82 1.72
C VAL A 28 -4.50 -7.26 1.23
N LEU A 29 -5.54 -7.36 2.07
CA LEU A 29 -6.87 -6.81 1.82
C LEU A 29 -7.13 -5.63 2.75
N PHE A 30 -7.75 -4.58 2.24
CA PHE A 30 -8.10 -3.39 3.01
C PHE A 30 -9.30 -2.68 2.35
N PRO A 31 -10.07 -1.86 3.09
CA PRO A 31 -11.17 -1.10 2.51
C PRO A 31 -10.68 -0.14 1.43
N SER A 32 -11.35 -0.10 0.28
CA SER A 32 -10.92 0.66 -0.90
C SER A 32 -10.83 2.18 -0.66
N TYR A 33 -11.58 2.71 0.30
CA TYR A 33 -11.56 4.13 0.67
C TYR A 33 -10.38 4.53 1.56
N LEU A 34 -9.54 3.58 2.00
CA LEU A 34 -8.42 3.89 2.86
C LEU A 34 -7.23 4.40 2.05
N TRP A 35 -6.70 5.56 2.41
CA TRP A 35 -5.49 6.09 1.78
C TRP A 35 -4.31 5.13 1.94
N HIS A 36 -3.68 4.80 0.81
CA HIS A 36 -2.56 3.87 0.78
C HIS A 36 -1.60 4.21 -0.37
N GLY A 37 -0.36 3.74 -0.26
CA GLY A 37 0.65 3.94 -1.30
C GLY A 37 1.90 3.09 -1.11
N THR A 38 2.66 2.90 -2.18
CA THR A 38 3.94 2.17 -2.12
C THR A 38 5.10 3.12 -1.86
N VAL A 39 5.97 2.74 -0.92
CA VAL A 39 7.24 3.46 -0.70
C VAL A 39 8.27 3.00 -1.74
N PRO A 40 9.04 3.93 -2.35
CA PRO A 40 10.21 3.59 -3.15
C PRO A 40 11.13 2.63 -2.38
N PHE A 41 11.68 1.65 -3.08
CA PHE A 41 12.59 0.68 -2.48
C PHE A 41 13.78 0.49 -3.42
N THR A 42 14.93 0.20 -2.82
CA THR A 42 16.14 -0.20 -3.52
C THR A 42 16.39 -1.69 -3.28
N GLY A 43 16.95 -2.37 -4.27
CA GLY A 43 17.31 -3.78 -4.17
C GLY A 43 17.78 -4.33 -5.50
N ASP A 44 18.51 -5.44 -5.45
CA ASP A 44 19.20 -6.00 -6.63
C ASP A 44 18.24 -6.75 -7.58
N ARG A 45 16.96 -6.87 -7.21
CA ARG A 45 15.95 -7.60 -7.98
C ARG A 45 14.63 -6.83 -8.04
N PRO A 46 13.89 -6.93 -9.17
CA PRO A 46 12.57 -6.33 -9.28
C PRO A 46 11.57 -6.98 -8.31
N ARG A 47 10.64 -6.19 -7.80
CA ARG A 47 9.48 -6.65 -7.04
C ARG A 47 8.25 -6.54 -7.93
N LEU A 48 7.57 -7.66 -8.20
CA LEU A 48 6.29 -7.68 -8.90
C LEU A 48 5.15 -7.81 -7.88
N THR A 49 4.11 -7.02 -8.05
CA THR A 49 2.85 -7.08 -7.28
C THR A 49 1.67 -6.91 -8.22
N VAL A 50 0.55 -7.57 -7.94
CA VAL A 50 -0.71 -7.41 -8.68
C VAL A 50 -1.72 -6.75 -7.75
N ALA A 51 -2.28 -5.63 -8.17
CA ALA A 51 -3.37 -4.94 -7.46
C ALA A 51 -4.70 -5.23 -8.16
N PHE A 52 -5.77 -5.34 -7.38
CA PHE A 52 -7.13 -5.55 -7.87
C PHE A 52 -8.15 -5.01 -6.86
N ASP A 53 -9.35 -4.70 -7.36
CA ASP A 53 -10.51 -4.38 -6.53
C ASP A 53 -11.45 -5.58 -6.46
N VAL A 54 -12.11 -5.75 -5.32
CA VAL A 54 -13.11 -6.81 -5.09
C VAL A 54 -14.38 -6.21 -4.52
N VAL A 55 -15.52 -6.63 -5.04
CA VAL A 55 -16.85 -6.30 -4.52
C VAL A 55 -17.47 -7.56 -3.90
N PRO A 56 -18.26 -7.44 -2.82
CA PRO A 56 -19.02 -8.56 -2.27
C PRO A 56 -19.97 -9.18 -3.31
N ALA A 57 -20.24 -10.48 -3.14
CA ALA A 57 -21.16 -11.24 -4.00
C ALA A 57 -22.64 -10.96 -3.68
#